data_AF-A0A060C2A1-F1
#
_entry.id   AF-A0A060C2A1-F1
#
_cell.length_a   1.000
_cell.length_b   1.000
_cell.length_c   1.000
_cell.angle_alpha   90.00
_cell.angle_beta   90.00
_cell.angle_gamma   90.00
#
_symmetry.space_group_name_H-M   'P 1'
#
loop_
_entity.id
_entity.type
_entity.pdbx_description
1 polymer ?
#
loop_
_entity_poly.entity_id
_entity_poly.type
_entity_poly.pdbx_seq_one_letter_code
_entity_poly.pdbx_strand_id
1 'polypeptide(L)'
;MTIGYGHGLSASPLHLATAYATIANGGRLVRPTLVHDEKHEPGEQVISTDVSKKLLAMMRAVVTRGTASFANVKGYEVAGKTGTADKVKPTGGYYEDKVMATFAGVFPVSDPKYVLVLSLDE
;
A
#
# COMPACT_ATOMS: atom_id res chain seq x y z
N MET A 1 2.81 -4.61 21.00
CA MET A 1 2.26 -3.47 20.22
C MET A 1 1.60 -4.06 18.97
N THR A 2 0.27 -3.95 18.82
CA THR A 2 -0.49 -4.61 17.72
C THR A 2 -0.41 -3.86 16.38
N ILE A 3 -0.06 -2.56 16.45
CA ILE A 3 0.05 -1.64 15.31
C ILE A 3 1.06 -2.13 14.27
N GLY A 4 2.14 -2.80 14.70
CA GLY A 4 3.22 -3.24 13.80
C GLY A 4 2.79 -4.23 12.71
N TYR A 5 1.64 -4.89 12.89
CA TYR A 5 1.04 -5.78 11.88
C TYR A 5 -0.36 -5.34 11.44
N GLY A 6 -0.73 -4.08 11.71
CA GLY A 6 -1.93 -3.45 11.16
C GLY A 6 -3.19 -3.49 12.04
N HIS A 7 -3.11 -3.91 13.31
CA HIS A 7 -4.25 -3.89 14.24
C HIS A 7 -4.16 -2.74 15.25
N GLY A 8 -5.31 -2.15 15.58
CA GLY A 8 -5.41 -1.05 16.55
C GLY A 8 -5.26 0.35 15.96
N LEU A 9 -5.31 0.47 14.63
CA LEU A 9 -5.54 1.74 13.91
C LEU A 9 -6.47 1.50 12.72
N SER A 10 -7.10 2.58 12.26
CA SER A 10 -7.90 2.57 11.03
C SER A 10 -7.29 3.54 10.02
N ALA A 11 -7.25 3.14 8.75
CA ALA A 11 -6.75 3.97 7.65
C ALA A 11 -7.71 3.87 6.45
N SER A 12 -7.91 4.99 5.74
CA SER A 12 -8.70 4.99 4.51
C SER A 12 -7.87 4.44 3.34
N PRO A 13 -8.51 4.02 2.23
CA PRO A 13 -7.79 3.67 1.01
C PRO A 13 -6.88 4.79 0.51
N LEU A 14 -7.27 6.06 0.69
CA LEU A 14 -6.45 7.22 0.30
C LEU A 14 -5.19 7.37 1.18
N HIS A 15 -5.27 7.07 2.47
CA HIS A 15 -4.09 7.02 3.34
C HIS A 15 -3.11 5.92 2.89
N LEU A 16 -3.63 4.73 2.55
CA LEU A 16 -2.80 3.65 2.00
C LEU A 16 -2.17 4.06 0.66
N ALA A 17 -2.95 4.65 -0.25
CA ALA A 17 -2.45 5.10 -1.54
C ALA A 17 -1.33 6.14 -1.36
N THR A 18 -1.52 7.09 -0.44
CA THR A 18 -0.51 8.12 -0.11
C THR A 18 0.77 7.51 0.44
N ALA A 19 0.66 6.53 1.35
CA ALA A 19 1.81 5.86 1.92
C ALA A 19 2.61 5.07 0.86
N TYR A 20 1.92 4.32 0.00
CA TYR A 20 2.56 3.57 -1.09
C TYR A 20 3.16 4.50 -2.15
N ALA A 21 2.47 5.60 -2.49
CA ALA A 21 2.99 6.64 -3.38
C ALA A 21 4.27 7.26 -2.81
N THR A 22 4.31 7.53 -1.51
CA THR A 22 5.48 8.07 -0.82
C THR A 22 6.67 7.11 -0.87
N ILE A 23 6.43 5.81 -0.65
CA ILE A 23 7.47 4.78 -0.80
C ILE A 23 7.98 4.72 -2.23
N ALA A 24 7.07 4.75 -3.22
CA ALA A 24 7.41 4.73 -4.65
C ALA A 24 8.17 5.98 -5.10
N ASN A 25 7.85 7.15 -4.53
CA ASN A 25 8.41 8.46 -4.88
C ASN A 25 9.74 8.75 -4.13
N GLY A 26 10.59 7.74 -4.00
CA GLY A 26 11.90 7.89 -3.35
C GLY A 26 11.83 8.27 -1.86
N GLY A 27 10.69 8.08 -1.20
CA GLY A 27 10.49 8.43 0.21
C GLY A 27 10.07 9.88 0.47
N ARG A 28 9.74 10.65 -0.58
CA ARG A 28 9.15 12.00 -0.45
C ARG A 28 7.63 11.92 -0.32
N LEU A 29 7.09 12.60 0.68
CA LEU A 29 5.67 12.61 0.98
C LEU A 29 4.85 13.05 -0.24
N VAL A 30 3.92 12.20 -0.67
CA VAL A 30 2.98 12.55 -1.74
C VAL A 30 1.74 13.18 -1.12
N ARG A 31 1.29 14.32 -1.65
CA ARG A 31 0.00 14.94 -1.32
C ARG A 31 -0.92 14.74 -2.53
N PRO A 32 -1.89 13.81 -2.48
CA PRO A 32 -2.75 13.55 -3.62
C PRO A 32 -3.69 14.74 -3.87
N THR A 33 -3.93 15.05 -5.15
CA THR A 33 -4.90 16.06 -5.60
C THR A 33 -5.84 15.46 -6.63
N LEU A 34 -7.02 16.05 -6.77
CA LEU A 34 -7.95 15.81 -7.90
C LEU A 34 -7.87 16.94 -8.95
N VAL A 35 -7.14 18.02 -8.66
CA VAL A 35 -7.00 19.17 -9.54
C VAL A 35 -5.88 18.88 -10.54
N HIS A 36 -6.22 18.85 -11.83
CA HIS A 36 -5.26 18.66 -12.91
C HIS A 36 -4.34 19.89 -13.03
N ASP A 37 -3.06 19.66 -13.35
CA ASP A 37 -2.00 20.69 -13.51
C ASP A 37 -1.75 21.61 -12.30
N GLU A 38 -2.25 21.26 -11.12
CA GLU A 38 -1.84 21.95 -9.90
C GLU A 38 -0.33 21.74 -9.69
N LYS A 39 0.41 22.84 -9.53
CA LYS A 39 1.86 22.76 -9.27
C LYS A 39 2.07 22.22 -7.86
N HIS A 40 2.78 21.10 -7.77
CA HIS A 40 3.15 20.50 -6.49
C HIS A 40 4.63 20.71 -6.26
N GLU A 41 4.95 21.38 -5.16
CA GLU A 41 6.31 21.34 -4.63
C GLU A 41 6.61 19.91 -4.14
N PRO A 42 7.84 19.40 -4.34
CA PRO A 42 8.25 18.11 -3.80
C PRO A 42 7.99 18.06 -2.30
N GLY A 43 7.27 17.03 -1.85
CA GLY A 43 7.03 16.83 -0.42
C GLY A 43 8.32 16.60 0.36
N GLU A 44 8.22 16.76 1.67
CA GLU A 44 9.31 16.51 2.60
C GLU A 44 9.82 15.06 2.51
N GLN A 45 11.09 14.86 2.86
CA GLN A 45 11.72 13.54 2.86
C GLN A 45 11.36 12.82 4.18
N VAL A 46 10.40 11.90 4.15
CA VAL A 46 9.95 11.16 5.34
C VAL A 46 10.67 9.82 5.51
N ILE A 47 11.19 9.27 4.42
CA ILE A 47 11.98 8.02 4.38
C ILE A 47 13.17 8.26 3.46
N SER A 48 14.37 7.76 3.74
CA SER A 48 15.50 7.95 2.81
C SER A 48 15.28 7.22 1.47
N THR A 49 15.87 7.74 0.40
CA THR A 49 15.81 7.12 -0.93
C THR A 49 16.28 5.67 -0.92
N ASP A 50 17.31 5.35 -0.12
CA ASP A 50 17.83 3.98 0.00
C ASP A 50 16.84 3.05 0.70
N VAL A 51 16.15 3.52 1.73
CA VAL A 51 15.11 2.73 2.41
C VAL A 51 13.91 2.54 1.49
N SER A 52 13.50 3.57 0.76
CA SER A 52 12.45 3.47 -0.27
C SER A 52 12.77 2.38 -1.30
N LYS A 53 13.99 2.37 -1.88
CA LYS A 53 14.42 1.33 -2.82
C LYS A 53 14.39 -0.08 -2.21
N LYS A 54 14.84 -0.22 -0.97
CA LYS A 54 14.81 -1.51 -0.25
C LYS A 54 13.38 -1.99 -0.02
N LEU A 55 12.47 -1.09 0.38
CA LEU A 55 11.06 -1.41 0.58
C LEU A 55 10.39 -1.88 -0.72
N LEU A 56 10.64 -1.19 -1.84
CA LEU A 56 10.14 -1.60 -3.15
C LEU A 56 10.64 -3.01 -3.54
N ALA A 57 11.93 -3.30 -3.32
CA ALA A 57 12.49 -4.62 -3.58
C ALA A 57 11.85 -5.71 -2.71
N MET A 58 11.63 -5.44 -1.42
CA MET A 58 10.93 -6.35 -0.51
C MET A 58 9.49 -6.60 -0.94
N MET A 59 8.75 -5.55 -1.31
CA MET A 59 7.38 -5.67 -1.82
C MET A 59 7.31 -6.40 -3.16
N ARG A 60 8.33 -6.27 -4.03
CA ARG A 60 8.41 -7.08 -5.25
C ARG A 60 8.60 -8.56 -4.92
N ALA A 61 9.42 -8.87 -3.91
CA ALA A 61 9.62 -10.26 -3.47
C ALA A 61 8.34 -10.90 -2.93
N VAL A 62 7.45 -10.13 -2.29
CA VAL A 62 6.13 -10.62 -1.84
C VAL A 62 5.27 -11.07 -3.02
N VAL A 63 5.32 -10.35 -4.13
CA VAL A 63 4.56 -10.69 -5.34
C VAL A 63 5.20 -11.85 -6.11
N THR A 64 6.53 -11.91 -6.21
CA THR A 64 7.20 -12.95 -7.02
C THR A 64 7.40 -14.28 -6.29
N ARG A 65 7.51 -14.27 -4.96
CA ARG A 65 7.85 -15.45 -4.16
C ARG A 65 7.00 -15.61 -2.89
N GLY A 66 6.01 -14.76 -2.66
CA GLY A 66 5.28 -14.68 -1.41
C GLY A 66 3.76 -14.78 -1.56
N THR A 67 3.06 -14.20 -0.59
CA THR A 67 1.62 -14.33 -0.40
C THR A 67 0.77 -13.59 -1.43
N ALA A 68 1.38 -12.78 -2.30
CA ALA A 68 0.68 -11.97 -3.31
C ALA A 68 0.97 -12.45 -4.74
N SER A 69 1.18 -13.75 -4.93
CA SER A 69 1.57 -14.35 -6.22
C SER A 69 0.60 -14.06 -7.37
N PHE A 70 -0.70 -13.91 -7.08
CA PHE A 70 -1.72 -13.51 -8.06
C PHE A 70 -1.48 -12.13 -8.68
N ALA A 71 -0.73 -11.25 -8.01
CA ALA A 71 -0.37 -9.94 -8.55
C ALA A 71 0.86 -10.00 -9.50
N ASN A 72 1.45 -11.18 -9.72
CA ASN A 72 2.60 -11.33 -10.63
C ASN A 72 2.13 -11.43 -12.09
N VAL A 73 1.79 -10.28 -12.67
CA VAL A 73 1.30 -10.19 -14.05
C VAL A 73 2.47 -10.14 -15.03
N LYS A 74 2.44 -10.99 -16.06
CA LYS A 74 3.47 -11.00 -17.11
C LYS A 74 3.54 -9.61 -17.79
N GLY A 75 4.73 -9.03 -17.86
CA GLY A 75 4.96 -7.71 -18.44
C GLY A 75 4.75 -6.53 -17.48
N TYR A 76 4.26 -6.76 -16.26
CA TYR A 76 4.10 -5.72 -15.23
C TYR A 76 4.91 -6.07 -13.98
N GLU A 77 5.84 -5.19 -13.62
CA GLU A 77 6.67 -5.38 -12.44
C GLU A 77 5.95 -4.87 -11.19
N VAL A 78 4.92 -5.60 -10.75
CA VAL A 78 4.12 -5.22 -9.58
C VAL A 78 4.88 -5.50 -8.28
N ALA A 79 4.91 -4.53 -7.38
CA ALA A 79 5.33 -4.70 -6.00
C ALA A 79 4.17 -4.32 -5.07
N GLY A 80 3.85 -5.14 -4.07
CA GLY A 80 2.71 -4.85 -3.20
C GLY A 80 2.55 -5.82 -2.04
N LYS A 81 1.48 -5.62 -1.28
CA LYS A 81 1.16 -6.46 -0.11
C LYS A 81 -0.36 -6.67 0.01
N THR A 82 -0.70 -7.89 0.44
CA THR A 82 -2.05 -8.25 0.88
C THR A 82 -2.23 -7.92 2.36
N GLY A 83 -3.42 -7.42 2.71
CA GLY A 83 -3.90 -7.22 4.07
C GLY A 83 -5.26 -7.90 4.25
N THR A 84 -5.48 -8.44 5.45
CA THR A 84 -6.76 -9.01 5.87
C THR A 84 -7.05 -8.42 7.23
N ALA A 85 -8.17 -7.72 7.36
CA ALA A 85 -8.61 -7.14 8.62
C ALA A 85 -9.91 -7.80 9.09
N ASP A 86 -9.92 -8.29 10.32
CA ASP A 86 -11.12 -8.85 10.93
C ASP A 86 -12.13 -7.74 11.22
N LYS A 87 -13.39 -7.94 10.81
CA LYS A 87 -14.43 -6.94 11.07
C LYS A 87 -14.83 -6.93 12.54
N VAL A 88 -14.85 -5.73 13.12
CA VAL A 88 -15.26 -5.52 14.50
C VAL A 88 -16.78 -5.52 14.60
N LYS A 89 -17.34 -6.30 15.54
CA LYS A 89 -18.77 -6.29 15.85
C LYS A 89 -19.14 -4.98 16.57
N PRO A 90 -20.34 -4.42 16.35
CA PRO A 90 -20.82 -3.25 17.11
C PRO A 90 -20.81 -3.47 18.64
N THR A 91 -20.96 -4.73 19.08
CA THR A 91 -20.95 -5.14 20.48
C THR A 91 -19.55 -5.45 21.04
N GLY A 92 -18.49 -5.25 20.26
CA GLY A 92 -17.12 -5.67 20.59
C GLY A 92 -16.80 -7.10 20.14
N GLY A 93 -15.50 -7.39 20.02
CA GLY A 93 -14.99 -8.62 19.39
C GLY A 93 -15.04 -8.58 17.85
N TYR A 94 -14.72 -9.70 17.21
CA TYR A 94 -14.69 -9.82 15.75
C TYR A 94 -15.79 -10.76 15.23
N TYR A 95 -16.21 -10.56 13.99
CA TYR A 95 -16.95 -11.57 13.22
C TYR A 95 -16.03 -12.75 12.89
N GLU A 96 -16.55 -13.96 12.87
CA GLU A 96 -15.77 -15.17 12.56
C GLU A 96 -15.63 -15.39 11.05
N ASP A 97 -16.53 -14.80 10.28
CA ASP A 97 -16.74 -15.03 8.86
C ASP A 97 -16.71 -13.75 8.02
N LYS A 98 -16.43 -12.59 8.63
CA LYS A 98 -16.40 -11.29 7.94
C LYS A 98 -15.05 -10.62 8.03
N VAL A 99 -14.48 -10.33 6.86
CA VAL A 99 -13.16 -9.73 6.74
C VAL A 99 -13.17 -8.63 5.70
N MET A 100 -12.29 -7.66 5.87
CA MET A 100 -11.94 -6.71 4.81
C MET A 100 -10.63 -7.16 4.17
N ALA A 101 -10.71 -7.66 2.95
CA ALA A 101 -9.54 -8.04 2.16
C ALA A 101 -9.02 -6.80 1.42
N THR A 102 -7.72 -6.54 1.49
CA THR A 102 -7.10 -5.38 0.82
C THR A 102 -5.81 -5.78 0.12
N PHE A 103 -5.57 -5.20 -1.05
CA PHE A 103 -4.28 -5.23 -1.73
C PHE A 103 -3.83 -3.80 -2.03
N ALA A 104 -2.59 -3.48 -1.69
CA ALA A 104 -1.97 -2.22 -2.07
C ALA A 104 -0.66 -2.51 -2.82
N GLY A 105 -0.44 -1.83 -3.94
CA GLY A 105 0.72 -2.07 -4.77
C GLY A 105 1.11 -0.88 -5.64
N VAL A 106 2.31 -0.98 -6.20
CA VAL A 106 2.96 0.00 -7.07
C VAL A 106 3.48 -0.69 -8.33
N PHE A 107 3.43 0.00 -9.47
CA PHE A 107 3.98 -0.52 -10.72
C PHE A 107 4.30 0.59 -11.74
N PRO A 108 5.24 0.34 -12.67
CA PRO A 108 6.25 -0.73 -12.62
C PRO A 108 7.27 -0.45 -11.50
N VAL A 109 7.77 -1.47 -10.80
CA VAL A 109 8.66 -1.27 -9.63
C VAL A 109 10.01 -0.64 -10.00
N SER A 110 10.49 -0.83 -11.23
CA SER A 110 11.75 -0.25 -11.71
C SER A 110 11.68 1.27 -11.93
N ASP A 111 10.52 1.79 -12.33
CA ASP A 111 10.24 3.22 -12.50
C ASP A 111 8.78 3.50 -12.13
N PRO A 112 8.43 3.58 -10.83
CA PRO A 112 7.05 3.62 -10.36
C PRO A 112 6.25 4.78 -10.95
N LYS A 113 5.12 4.45 -11.60
CA LYS A 113 4.18 5.44 -12.17
C LYS A 113 2.80 5.40 -11.52
N TYR A 114 2.41 4.25 -10.98
CA TYR A 114 1.07 4.01 -10.49
C TYR A 114 1.07 3.41 -9.08
N VAL A 115 0.04 3.77 -8.32
CA VAL A 115 -0.35 3.14 -7.06
C VAL A 115 -1.76 2.60 -7.24
N LEU A 116 -1.99 1.36 -6.81
CA LEU A 116 -3.30 0.72 -6.79
C LEU A 116 -3.62 0.30 -5.36
N VAL A 117 -4.80 0.66 -4.87
CA VAL A 117 -5.39 0.13 -3.65
C VAL A 117 -6.73 -0.48 -4.01
N LEU A 118 -6.88 -1.76 -3.70
CA LEU A 118 -8.11 -2.53 -3.90
C LEU A 118 -8.57 -3.03 -2.53
N SER A 119 -9.82 -2.79 -2.18
CA SER A 119 -10.45 -3.36 -0.99
C SER A 119 -11.75 -4.07 -1.38
N LEU A 120 -11.96 -5.25 -0.80
CA LEU A 120 -13.18 -6.03 -0.90
C LEU A 120 -13.76 -6.18 0.50
N ASP A 121 -15.05 -5.87 0.63
CA ASP A 121 -15.76 -5.78 1.89
C ASP A 121 -16.91 -6.80 1.94
N GLU A 122 -16.88 -7.72 2.90
CA GLU A 122 -17.92 -8.76 3.12
C GLU A 122 -18.26 -8.89 4.61
#